data_AF-A0A0N7L4A8-F1
#
_entry.id   AF-A0A0N7L4A8-F1
#
_cell.length_a   1.000
_cell.length_b   1.000
_cell.length_c   1.000
_cell.angle_alpha   90.00
_cell.angle_beta   90.00
_cell.angle_gamma   90.00
#
_symmetry.space_group_name_H-M   'P 1'
#
loop_
_entity.id
_entity.type
_entity.pdbx_description
1 polymer ?
#
loop_
_entity_poly.entity_id
_entity_poly.type
_entity_poly.pdbx_seq_one_letter_code
_entity_poly.pdbx_strand_id
1 'polypeptide(L)'
;MAQRKTRATTAAERLAASNNVASTRALHRQKSTVTEESKTEDPDSDHDQVQNQTPRAKRATPSSDIFSGTYLSYTGHNPSVLSKRLKQMWQSLQTTSSHLEQQEDGVLDIHATQKLQLVATELLQEKLLHHQDNHVRSLLACCLVELLRLSAPDSPFDSQDDLYRVFQLFIEQLQALGKKTTTKITELQQMHMLESLATAKTCLLVANLDTTLHGEKRMMVQVFETLFDLIDHKHSVKLEHLMINFMVTCIEESNDVDISLLEVLIQPFVSTDVRSATNDTTIKFSTRLAEEIIGRTSEILQSPFSQYFNNVLVETPTPSHVYAIIAHLYKITPSLLHSVLPTICLQLQAENITIRSNAITLIGNILASSPGNFNSELLKIFRDFLTRFRDTSKEIRILMIQKSILIWESKQEVSEWIEKELSLRACDPEWEVRQVVVHEICDFAANSLDIKRNHDGIESSV
;
A
#
# COMPACT_ATOMS: atom_id res chain seq x y z
N MET A 1 38.16 26.50 -12.86
CA MET A 1 37.70 27.73 -12.19
C MET A 1 36.65 28.39 -13.06
N ALA A 2 35.39 28.38 -12.62
CA ALA A 2 34.29 29.15 -13.22
C ALA A 2 33.29 29.51 -12.09
N GLN A 3 32.81 30.75 -12.12
CA GLN A 3 32.38 31.53 -10.95
C GLN A 3 31.00 31.20 -10.39
N ARG A 4 30.89 31.25 -9.05
CA ARG A 4 29.65 31.25 -8.25
C ARG A 4 28.78 32.47 -8.59
N LYS A 5 27.49 32.25 -8.87
CA LYS A 5 26.46 33.31 -8.92
C LYS A 5 25.70 33.35 -7.60
N THR A 6 25.70 34.52 -6.96
CA THR A 6 25.00 34.84 -5.72
C THR A 6 23.60 35.41 -5.97
N ARG A 7 22.79 35.37 -4.91
CA ARG A 7 21.32 35.44 -4.82
C ARG A 7 20.65 36.77 -5.19
N ALA A 8 21.25 37.58 -6.06
CA ALA A 8 20.77 38.93 -6.41
C ALA A 8 20.34 39.11 -7.88
N THR A 9 20.38 38.06 -8.71
CA THR A 9 20.05 38.16 -10.15
C THR A 9 18.72 37.53 -10.56
N THR A 10 17.87 37.08 -9.63
CA THR A 10 16.56 36.47 -9.95
C THR A 10 15.35 37.39 -9.71
N ALA A 11 15.59 38.65 -9.34
CA ALA A 11 14.53 39.63 -9.05
C ALA A 11 14.22 40.60 -10.22
N ALA A 12 15.03 40.61 -11.29
CA ALA A 12 14.85 41.51 -12.43
C ALA A 12 14.02 40.91 -13.59
N GLU A 13 13.75 39.60 -13.60
CA GLU A 13 12.98 38.95 -14.68
C GLU A 13 11.50 38.75 -14.35
N ARG A 14 11.04 39.12 -13.14
CA ARG A 14 9.62 38.98 -12.73
C ARG A 14 8.79 40.26 -12.83
N LEU A 15 9.37 41.39 -13.25
CA LEU A 15 8.65 42.66 -13.40
C LEU A 15 8.28 43.02 -14.86
N ALA A 16 8.67 42.19 -15.84
CA ALA A 16 8.41 42.46 -17.26
C ALA A 16 7.15 41.76 -17.84
N ALA A 17 6.41 40.96 -17.06
CA ALA A 17 5.26 40.20 -17.56
C ALA A 17 3.88 40.67 -17.07
N SER A 18 3.79 41.78 -16.32
CA SER A 18 2.53 42.24 -15.69
C SER A 18 1.88 43.48 -16.37
N ASN A 19 2.39 43.96 -17.51
CA ASN A 19 1.94 45.23 -18.10
C ASN A 19 1.43 45.11 -19.55
N ASN A 20 0.68 44.06 -19.87
CA ASN A 20 -0.12 44.03 -21.10
C ASN A 20 -1.41 43.24 -20.86
N VAL A 21 -2.50 43.98 -20.61
CA VAL A 21 -3.86 43.84 -21.18
C VAL A 21 -4.81 44.56 -20.22
N ALA A 22 -4.78 45.89 -20.27
CA ALA A 22 -5.81 46.77 -19.76
C ALA A 22 -5.78 48.08 -20.54
N SER A 23 -6.20 48.05 -21.80
CA SER A 23 -6.74 49.25 -22.48
C SER A 23 -7.43 48.87 -23.77
N THR A 24 -8.76 48.82 -23.74
CA THR A 24 -9.56 49.41 -24.80
C THR A 24 -10.84 49.93 -24.16
N ARG A 25 -10.72 51.18 -23.73
CA ARG A 25 -11.77 52.08 -23.29
C ARG A 25 -12.80 52.25 -24.40
N ALA A 26 -14.07 52.23 -23.97
CA ALA A 26 -15.09 53.25 -24.24
C ALA A 26 -15.46 53.55 -25.71
N LEU A 27 -16.77 53.45 -26.03
CA LEU A 27 -17.63 54.62 -26.33
C LEU A 27 -19.00 54.17 -26.88
N HIS A 28 -19.99 55.05 -26.65
CA HIS A 28 -21.36 55.10 -27.18
C HIS A 28 -22.41 54.19 -26.50
N ARG A 29 -23.30 54.70 -25.62
CA ARG A 29 -24.29 55.80 -25.68
C ARG A 29 -25.57 55.43 -26.46
N GLN A 30 -26.62 55.18 -25.67
CA GLN A 30 -28.06 55.49 -25.85
C GLN A 30 -28.60 55.79 -27.27
N LYS A 31 -29.68 55.10 -27.66
CA LYS A 31 -31.04 55.68 -27.91
C LYS A 31 -32.03 54.61 -28.43
N SER A 32 -33.22 54.54 -27.83
CA SER A 32 -34.57 54.77 -28.42
C SER A 32 -35.10 53.59 -29.26
N THR A 33 -36.37 53.14 -29.26
CA THR A 33 -37.70 53.80 -29.25
C THR A 33 -38.73 52.65 -29.14
N VAL A 34 -39.66 52.64 -28.17
CA VAL A 34 -41.12 52.89 -28.28
C VAL A 34 -41.77 52.81 -29.68
N THR A 35 -42.75 51.92 -29.81
CA THR A 35 -44.02 51.95 -30.60
C THR A 35 -44.85 50.73 -30.11
N GLU A 36 -45.99 50.79 -29.41
CA GLU A 36 -47.34 51.28 -29.81
C GLU A 36 -47.71 50.82 -31.22
N GLU A 37 -48.80 50.14 -31.58
CA GLU A 37 -50.16 49.92 -31.04
C GLU A 37 -50.75 48.75 -31.87
N SER A 38 -51.74 48.02 -31.34
CA SER A 38 -53.07 47.91 -31.96
C SER A 38 -53.93 46.86 -31.26
N LYS A 39 -55.05 47.35 -30.73
CA LYS A 39 -56.22 46.60 -30.29
C LYS A 39 -57.01 46.09 -31.49
N THR A 40 -57.61 44.92 -31.35
CA THR A 40 -58.95 44.61 -31.86
C THR A 40 -59.65 43.69 -30.87
N GLU A 41 -60.60 44.26 -30.12
CA GLU A 41 -61.82 43.58 -29.59
C GLU A 41 -62.70 43.27 -30.83
N ASP A 42 -63.41 42.14 -30.97
CA ASP A 42 -64.62 41.66 -30.26
C ASP A 42 -65.16 40.42 -31.06
N PRO A 43 -66.31 39.76 -30.78
CA PRO A 43 -66.80 39.09 -29.56
C PRO A 43 -67.38 37.66 -29.83
N ASP A 44 -67.90 37.02 -28.78
CA ASP A 44 -68.90 35.91 -28.75
C ASP A 44 -68.60 34.51 -29.32
N SER A 45 -68.52 33.53 -28.42
CA SER A 45 -69.42 32.36 -28.43
C SER A 45 -69.32 31.59 -27.10
N ASP A 46 -70.42 31.54 -26.37
CA ASP A 46 -70.70 30.55 -25.33
C ASP A 46 -70.62 29.12 -25.89
N HIS A 47 -69.98 28.20 -25.16
CA HIS A 47 -70.57 26.93 -24.72
C HIS A 47 -69.58 26.04 -23.95
N ASP A 48 -70.04 25.67 -22.75
CA ASP A 48 -69.93 24.38 -22.07
C ASP A 48 -68.63 23.82 -21.49
N GLN A 49 -68.76 23.57 -20.19
CA GLN A 49 -67.94 22.80 -19.27
C GLN A 49 -67.56 21.41 -19.79
N VAL A 50 -66.27 21.04 -19.68
CA VAL A 50 -65.87 19.74 -19.12
C VAL A 50 -64.58 19.92 -18.32
N GLN A 51 -64.68 19.76 -17.00
CA GLN A 51 -63.54 19.59 -16.10
C GLN A 51 -62.82 18.28 -16.43
N ASN A 52 -61.58 18.35 -16.91
CA ASN A 52 -60.64 17.22 -16.84
C ASN A 52 -59.57 17.53 -15.78
N GLN A 53 -59.84 17.10 -14.55
CA GLN A 53 -58.82 16.99 -13.51
C GLN A 53 -57.95 15.76 -13.81
N THR A 54 -56.83 15.97 -14.49
CA THR A 54 -55.69 15.05 -14.38
C THR A 54 -55.10 15.16 -12.97
N PRO A 55 -54.88 14.06 -12.24
CA PRO A 55 -54.36 14.11 -10.88
C PRO A 55 -52.93 14.66 -10.91
N ARG A 56 -52.77 15.87 -10.38
CA ARG A 56 -51.48 16.49 -10.10
C ARG A 56 -50.70 15.53 -9.20
N ALA A 57 -49.65 14.91 -9.74
CA ALA A 57 -48.72 14.10 -8.96
C ALA A 57 -48.35 14.87 -7.69
N LYS A 58 -48.64 14.28 -6.53
CA LYS A 58 -48.30 14.87 -5.23
C LYS A 58 -46.80 15.15 -5.23
N ARG A 59 -46.46 16.43 -5.24
CA ARG A 59 -45.09 16.93 -5.08
C ARG A 59 -44.62 16.43 -3.71
N ALA A 60 -43.79 15.40 -3.67
CA ALA A 60 -43.32 14.84 -2.41
C ALA A 60 -42.54 15.92 -1.64
N THR A 61 -42.91 16.11 -0.39
CA THR A 61 -42.20 17.01 0.54
C THR A 61 -40.87 16.39 0.92
N PRO A 62 -39.79 17.18 1.16
CA PRO A 62 -38.53 16.63 1.65
C PRO A 62 -38.78 15.90 2.97
N SER A 63 -38.48 14.60 3.01
CA SER A 63 -38.59 13.80 4.22
C SER A 63 -37.65 14.35 5.29
N SER A 64 -38.16 14.50 6.51
CA SER A 64 -37.34 14.84 7.69
C SER A 64 -36.63 13.61 8.27
N ASP A 65 -37.08 12.40 7.90
CA ASP A 65 -36.48 11.15 8.35
C ASP A 65 -35.23 10.85 7.51
N ILE A 66 -34.09 10.76 8.19
CA ILE A 66 -32.77 10.50 7.61
C ILE A 66 -32.74 9.14 6.90
N PHE A 67 -33.48 8.15 7.42
CA PHE A 67 -33.48 6.77 6.90
C PHE A 67 -34.62 6.49 5.90
N SER A 68 -35.21 7.54 5.32
CA SER A 68 -36.38 7.41 4.43
C SER A 68 -36.05 7.01 2.99
N GLY A 69 -34.77 6.93 2.60
CA GLY A 69 -34.33 6.69 1.23
C GLY A 69 -34.61 7.83 0.23
N THR A 70 -35.15 8.95 0.72
CA THR A 70 -35.42 10.16 -0.09
C THR A 70 -34.91 11.43 0.61
N TYR A 71 -34.05 11.28 1.61
CA TYR A 71 -33.54 12.38 2.43
C TYR A 71 -32.58 13.31 1.66
N LEU A 72 -31.88 12.82 0.64
CA LEU A 72 -30.95 13.56 -0.23
C LEU A 72 -31.58 13.94 -1.58
N SER A 73 -32.74 13.38 -1.93
CA SER A 73 -33.40 13.58 -3.24
C SER A 73 -33.58 15.05 -3.68
N TYR A 74 -33.82 15.98 -2.75
CA TYR A 74 -34.09 17.41 -3.03
C TYR A 74 -32.88 18.35 -2.91
N THR A 75 -31.70 17.85 -2.54
CA THR A 75 -30.52 18.72 -2.30
C THR A 75 -29.65 18.93 -3.55
N GLY A 76 -29.97 18.25 -4.66
CA GLY A 76 -29.11 17.99 -5.82
C GLY A 76 -28.51 19.17 -6.61
N HIS A 77 -28.68 20.42 -6.16
CA HIS A 77 -28.05 21.59 -6.79
C HIS A 77 -27.22 22.47 -5.86
N ASN A 78 -27.30 22.28 -4.53
CA ASN A 78 -26.52 23.08 -3.58
C ASN A 78 -25.54 22.20 -2.78
N PRO A 79 -24.23 22.24 -3.09
CA PRO A 79 -23.22 21.43 -2.42
C PRO A 79 -23.17 21.64 -0.90
N SER A 80 -23.45 22.85 -0.41
CA SER A 80 -23.44 23.15 1.03
C SER A 80 -24.60 22.48 1.77
N VAL A 81 -25.80 22.52 1.18
CA VAL A 81 -26.98 21.85 1.76
C VAL A 81 -26.81 20.33 1.72
N LEU A 82 -26.29 19.80 0.61
CA LEU A 82 -25.99 18.37 0.47
C LEU A 82 -24.96 17.92 1.51
N SER A 83 -23.85 18.65 1.66
CA SER A 83 -22.81 18.36 2.67
C SER A 83 -23.39 18.36 4.09
N LYS A 84 -24.25 19.33 4.42
CA LYS A 84 -24.91 19.38 5.73
C LYS A 84 -25.77 18.14 5.99
N ARG A 85 -26.56 17.70 4.99
CA ARG A 85 -27.41 16.51 5.11
C ARG A 85 -26.59 15.22 5.21
N LEU A 86 -25.56 15.06 4.38
CA LEU A 86 -24.65 13.91 4.48
C LEU A 86 -23.97 13.86 5.85
N LYS A 87 -23.53 15.01 6.39
CA LYS A 87 -22.96 15.07 7.73
C LYS A 87 -23.96 14.65 8.82
N GLN A 88 -25.22 15.06 8.72
CA GLN A 88 -26.27 14.63 9.65
C GLN A 88 -26.53 13.13 9.56
N MET A 89 -26.58 12.59 8.34
CA MET A 89 -26.73 11.15 8.10
C MET A 89 -25.56 10.35 8.67
N TRP A 90 -24.32 10.79 8.42
CA TRP A 90 -23.13 10.18 8.98
C TRP A 90 -23.17 10.13 10.51
N GLN A 91 -23.52 11.24 11.18
CA GLN A 91 -23.63 11.29 12.65
C GLN A 91 -24.72 10.34 13.19
N SER A 92 -25.84 10.21 12.47
CA SER A 92 -26.88 9.26 12.84
C SER A 92 -26.42 7.81 12.68
N LEU A 93 -25.75 7.46 11.58
CA LEU A 93 -25.19 6.13 11.36
C LEU A 93 -24.15 5.75 12.44
N GLN A 94 -23.26 6.67 12.79
CA GLN A 94 -22.29 6.47 13.88
C GLN A 94 -22.99 6.19 15.22
N THR A 95 -24.02 6.96 15.55
CA THR A 95 -24.78 6.79 16.81
C THR A 95 -25.44 5.41 16.85
N THR A 96 -26.03 4.98 15.72
CA THR A 96 -26.62 3.65 15.60
C THR A 96 -25.57 2.55 15.77
N SER A 97 -24.38 2.70 15.18
CA SER A 97 -23.32 1.71 15.30
C SER A 97 -22.82 1.58 16.75
N SER A 98 -22.60 2.69 17.45
CA SER A 98 -22.20 2.66 18.85
C SER A 98 -23.26 2.04 19.77
N HIS A 99 -24.54 2.20 19.46
CA HIS A 99 -25.62 1.55 20.22
C HIS A 99 -25.65 0.04 20.01
N LEU A 100 -25.42 -0.42 18.78
CA LEU A 100 -25.38 -1.85 18.46
C LEU A 100 -24.17 -2.55 19.07
N GLU A 101 -23.01 -1.88 19.11
CA GLU A 101 -21.81 -2.39 19.78
C GLU A 101 -21.99 -2.56 21.31
N GLN A 102 -22.96 -1.88 21.92
CA GLN A 102 -23.29 -2.00 23.34
C GLN A 102 -24.32 -3.09 23.65
N GLN A 103 -25.03 -3.61 22.65
CA GLN A 103 -25.97 -4.73 22.83
C GLN A 103 -25.25 -6.07 22.71
N GLU A 104 -25.43 -6.97 23.68
CA GLU A 104 -24.80 -8.30 23.71
C GLU A 104 -25.11 -9.16 22.48
N ASP A 105 -26.27 -8.96 21.83
CA ASP A 105 -26.68 -9.75 20.66
C ASP A 105 -26.23 -9.16 19.32
N GLY A 106 -25.76 -7.91 19.24
CA GLY A 106 -25.13 -7.31 18.04
C GLY A 106 -25.86 -7.40 16.69
N VAL A 107 -27.12 -7.84 16.66
CA VAL A 107 -27.89 -8.14 15.45
C VAL A 107 -28.90 -7.03 15.19
N LEU A 108 -28.90 -6.50 13.97
CA LEU A 108 -29.90 -5.57 13.49
C LEU A 108 -31.27 -6.24 13.40
N ASP A 109 -32.31 -5.55 13.88
CA ASP A 109 -33.68 -5.99 13.61
C ASP A 109 -34.02 -5.82 12.12
N ILE A 110 -35.02 -6.58 11.65
CA ILE A 110 -35.43 -6.62 10.23
C ILE A 110 -35.79 -5.21 9.70
N HIS A 111 -36.38 -4.37 10.55
CA HIS A 111 -36.83 -3.04 10.16
C HIS A 111 -35.67 -2.05 10.06
N ALA A 112 -34.66 -2.16 10.93
CA ALA A 112 -33.41 -1.43 10.85
C ALA A 112 -32.64 -1.82 9.58
N THR A 113 -32.56 -3.11 9.24
CA THR A 113 -31.95 -3.58 7.99
C THR A 113 -32.65 -2.99 6.76
N GLN A 114 -33.99 -2.99 6.72
CA GLN A 114 -34.74 -2.37 5.61
C GLN A 114 -34.45 -0.87 5.48
N LYS A 115 -34.38 -0.15 6.62
CA LYS A 115 -34.03 1.28 6.63
C LYS A 115 -32.61 1.54 6.13
N LEU A 116 -31.65 0.70 6.49
CA LEU A 116 -30.28 0.79 6.00
C LEU A 116 -30.20 0.53 4.49
N GLN A 117 -31.00 -0.41 3.97
CA GLN A 117 -31.07 -0.69 2.54
C GLN A 117 -31.65 0.50 1.75
N LEU A 118 -32.66 1.19 2.29
CA LEU A 118 -33.16 2.44 1.70
C LEU A 118 -32.09 3.53 1.62
N VAL A 119 -31.26 3.65 2.68
CA VAL A 119 -30.12 4.56 2.69
C VAL A 119 -29.05 4.12 1.69
N ALA A 120 -28.76 2.83 1.59
CA ALA A 120 -27.80 2.27 0.63
C ALA A 120 -28.15 2.71 -0.80
N THR A 121 -29.40 2.48 -1.21
CA THR A 121 -29.91 2.85 -2.53
C THR A 121 -29.85 4.36 -2.77
N GLU A 122 -30.10 5.17 -1.75
CA GLU A 122 -30.00 6.63 -1.87
C GLU A 122 -28.54 7.10 -2.03
N LEU A 123 -27.59 6.50 -1.30
CA LEU A 123 -26.16 6.88 -1.36
C LEU A 123 -25.48 6.43 -2.66
N LEU A 124 -25.95 5.36 -3.30
CA LEU A 124 -25.42 4.83 -4.57
C LEU A 124 -25.85 5.62 -5.82
N GLN A 125 -26.58 6.72 -5.65
CA GLN A 125 -26.97 7.59 -6.77
C GLN A 125 -25.72 8.13 -7.49
N GLU A 126 -25.66 7.97 -8.81
CA GLU A 126 -24.50 8.33 -9.65
C GLU A 126 -24.02 9.78 -9.44
N LYS A 127 -24.98 10.70 -9.28
CA LYS A 127 -24.73 12.12 -9.00
C LYS A 127 -23.96 12.38 -7.68
N LEU A 128 -24.01 11.44 -6.74
CA LEU A 128 -23.32 11.51 -5.46
C LEU A 128 -21.92 10.88 -5.57
N LEU A 129 -21.84 9.67 -6.12
CA LEU A 129 -20.57 8.93 -6.30
C LEU A 129 -19.57 9.74 -7.15
N HIS A 130 -20.05 10.41 -8.20
CA HIS A 130 -19.23 11.22 -9.11
C HIS A 130 -19.43 12.73 -8.93
N HIS A 131 -19.79 13.15 -7.70
CA HIS A 131 -19.99 14.57 -7.41
C HIS A 131 -18.67 15.37 -7.56
N GLN A 132 -18.74 16.58 -8.14
CA GLN A 132 -17.55 17.40 -8.43
C GLN A 132 -16.83 17.91 -7.17
N ASP A 133 -17.58 18.15 -6.09
CA ASP A 133 -17.03 18.57 -4.80
C ASP A 133 -16.46 17.38 -4.03
N ASN A 134 -15.14 17.39 -3.80
CA ASN A 134 -14.43 16.35 -3.04
C ASN A 134 -14.90 16.27 -1.57
N HIS A 135 -15.34 17.36 -0.96
CA HIS A 135 -15.87 17.30 0.40
C HIS A 135 -17.18 16.51 0.48
N VAL A 136 -18.04 16.66 -0.53
CA VAL A 136 -19.27 15.86 -0.66
C VAL A 136 -18.92 14.38 -0.82
N ARG A 137 -17.96 14.05 -1.69
CA ARG A 137 -17.51 12.65 -1.89
C ARG A 137 -16.88 12.04 -0.64
N SER A 138 -16.11 12.84 0.12
CA SER A 138 -15.53 12.39 1.39
C SER A 138 -16.60 12.12 2.46
N LEU A 139 -17.61 12.99 2.58
CA LEU A 139 -18.77 12.76 3.45
C LEU A 139 -19.60 11.54 3.03
N LEU A 140 -19.78 11.35 1.72
CA LEU A 140 -20.45 10.18 1.16
C LEU A 140 -19.69 8.91 1.54
N ALA A 141 -18.36 8.90 1.40
CA ALA A 141 -17.52 7.78 1.80
C ALA A 141 -17.64 7.47 3.30
N CYS A 142 -17.69 8.50 4.16
CA CYS A 142 -17.96 8.32 5.60
C CYS A 142 -19.34 7.71 5.87
N CYS A 143 -20.38 8.03 5.10
CA CYS A 143 -21.69 7.39 5.26
C CYS A 143 -21.65 5.92 4.83
N LEU A 144 -21.03 5.63 3.69
CA LEU A 144 -20.95 4.28 3.11
C LEU A 144 -20.11 3.33 3.98
N VAL A 145 -19.00 3.79 4.56
CA VAL A 145 -18.17 2.94 5.42
C VAL A 145 -18.88 2.60 6.74
N GLU A 146 -19.64 3.53 7.31
CA GLU A 146 -20.46 3.24 8.50
C GLU A 146 -21.62 2.30 8.16
N LEU A 147 -22.22 2.45 6.98
CA LEU A 147 -23.25 1.54 6.49
C LEU A 147 -22.68 0.11 6.34
N LEU A 148 -21.49 -0.04 5.74
CA LEU A 148 -20.79 -1.32 5.65
C LEU A 148 -20.50 -1.89 7.04
N ARG A 149 -19.93 -1.09 7.95
CA ARG A 149 -19.64 -1.52 9.32
C ARG A 149 -20.88 -2.02 10.07
N LEU A 150 -22.03 -1.37 9.87
CA LEU A 150 -23.31 -1.77 10.47
C LEU A 150 -23.84 -3.08 9.92
N SER A 151 -23.66 -3.33 8.62
CA SER A 151 -24.17 -4.52 7.94
C SER A 151 -23.22 -5.70 7.95
N ALA A 152 -21.94 -5.47 8.28
CA ALA A 152 -20.92 -6.51 8.23
C ALA A 152 -21.22 -7.68 9.19
N PRO A 153 -20.97 -8.94 8.77
CA PRO A 153 -20.14 -9.32 7.61
C PRO A 153 -20.87 -9.26 6.25
N ASP A 154 -22.19 -9.05 6.24
CA ASP A 154 -22.97 -8.99 5.01
C ASP A 154 -22.86 -7.60 4.34
N SER A 155 -23.02 -7.58 3.01
CA SER A 155 -23.10 -6.33 2.26
C SER A 155 -24.49 -5.70 2.40
N PRO A 156 -24.61 -4.39 2.67
CA PRO A 156 -25.88 -3.66 2.60
C PRO A 156 -26.37 -3.45 1.16
N PHE A 157 -25.60 -3.87 0.16
CA PHE A 157 -25.85 -3.64 -1.26
C PHE A 157 -26.33 -4.90 -1.96
N ASP A 158 -27.27 -4.73 -2.89
CA ASP A 158 -27.92 -5.84 -3.60
C ASP A 158 -27.00 -6.55 -4.59
N SER A 159 -25.95 -5.87 -5.07
CA SER A 159 -25.05 -6.37 -6.11
C SER A 159 -23.56 -6.23 -5.75
N GLN A 160 -22.73 -7.11 -6.30
CA GLN A 160 -21.26 -7.00 -6.21
C GLN A 160 -20.75 -5.77 -6.97
N ASP A 161 -21.42 -5.34 -8.03
CA ASP A 161 -21.11 -4.12 -8.79
C ASP A 161 -21.25 -2.86 -7.92
N ASP A 162 -22.30 -2.79 -7.10
CA ASP A 162 -22.48 -1.68 -6.17
C ASP A 162 -21.39 -1.67 -5.08
N LEU A 163 -21.06 -2.84 -4.53
CA LEU A 163 -19.97 -2.98 -3.57
C LEU A 163 -18.63 -2.56 -4.18
N TYR A 164 -18.38 -2.94 -5.44
CA TYR A 164 -17.22 -2.53 -6.21
C TYR A 164 -17.15 -1.01 -6.39
N ARG A 165 -18.25 -0.36 -6.81
CA ARG A 165 -18.33 1.11 -6.97
C ARG A 165 -18.05 1.85 -5.66
N VAL A 166 -18.49 1.29 -4.53
CA VAL A 166 -18.23 1.84 -3.19
C VAL A 166 -16.75 1.74 -2.82
N PHE A 167 -16.11 0.60 -3.05
CA PHE A 167 -14.68 0.46 -2.79
C PHE A 167 -13.81 1.29 -3.74
N GLN A 168 -14.22 1.46 -5.00
CA GLN A 168 -13.55 2.40 -5.90
C GLN A 168 -13.60 3.84 -5.36
N LEU A 169 -14.75 4.29 -4.85
CA LEU A 169 -14.83 5.58 -4.16
C LEU A 169 -13.88 5.65 -2.96
N PHE A 170 -13.77 4.59 -2.17
CA PHE A 170 -12.84 4.56 -1.03
C PHE A 170 -11.38 4.65 -1.49
N ILE A 171 -10.99 3.93 -2.53
CA ILE A 171 -9.65 4.02 -3.13
C ILE A 171 -9.37 5.47 -3.56
N GLU A 172 -10.28 6.10 -4.30
CA GLU A 172 -10.12 7.49 -4.72
C GLU A 172 -9.97 8.46 -3.54
N GLN A 173 -10.70 8.22 -2.44
CA GLN A 173 -10.62 9.02 -1.22
C GLN A 173 -9.31 8.77 -0.44
N LEU A 174 -8.82 7.53 -0.38
CA LEU A 174 -7.51 7.21 0.20
C LEU A 174 -6.37 7.84 -0.59
N GLN A 175 -6.43 7.77 -1.93
CA GLN A 175 -5.46 8.44 -2.81
C GLN A 175 -5.48 9.97 -2.67
N ALA A 176 -6.58 10.56 -2.21
CA ALA A 176 -6.67 11.99 -1.95
C ALA A 176 -6.12 12.40 -0.57
N LEU A 177 -5.87 11.44 0.32
CA LEU A 177 -5.30 11.70 1.64
C LEU A 177 -3.87 12.25 1.52
N GLY A 178 -3.56 13.31 2.27
CA GLY A 178 -2.23 13.94 2.29
C GLY A 178 -1.87 14.77 1.05
N LYS A 179 -2.76 14.88 0.05
CA LYS A 179 -2.58 15.82 -1.06
C LYS A 179 -2.76 17.26 -0.56
N LYS A 180 -1.91 18.18 -1.04
CA LYS A 180 -1.96 19.62 -0.67
C LYS A 180 -3.30 20.31 -0.93
N THR A 181 -4.12 19.73 -1.80
CA THR A 181 -5.45 20.20 -2.18
C THR A 181 -6.52 19.84 -1.16
N THR A 182 -6.22 18.96 -0.21
CA THR A 182 -7.18 18.41 0.75
C THR A 182 -7.30 19.32 1.97
N THR A 183 -8.53 19.63 2.38
CA THR A 183 -8.77 20.44 3.57
C THR A 183 -8.60 19.59 4.83
N LYS A 184 -8.24 20.21 5.97
CA LYS A 184 -8.12 19.49 7.26
C LYS A 184 -9.38 18.70 7.64
N ILE A 185 -10.56 19.20 7.29
CA ILE A 185 -11.84 18.53 7.57
C ILE A 185 -11.95 17.25 6.72
N THR A 186 -11.59 17.34 5.44
CA THR A 186 -11.58 16.19 4.52
C THR A 186 -10.54 15.15 4.93
N GLU A 187 -9.36 15.58 5.40
CA GLU A 187 -8.36 14.64 5.94
C GLU A 187 -8.90 13.88 7.15
N LEU A 188 -9.58 14.55 8.09
CA LEU A 188 -10.21 13.87 9.23
C LEU A 188 -11.29 12.87 8.81
N GLN A 189 -12.04 13.16 7.76
CA GLN A 189 -13.07 12.27 7.19
C GLN A 189 -12.45 11.03 6.56
N GLN A 190 -11.37 11.20 5.79
CA GLN A 190 -10.62 10.11 5.17
C GLN A 190 -9.91 9.24 6.22
N MET A 191 -9.37 9.85 7.28
CA MET A 191 -8.83 9.14 8.44
C MET A 191 -9.92 8.31 9.15
N HIS A 192 -11.10 8.88 9.40
CA HIS A 192 -12.25 8.14 9.95
C HIS A 192 -12.63 6.96 9.07
N MET A 193 -12.63 7.15 7.75
CA MET A 193 -12.93 6.08 6.80
C MET A 193 -11.94 4.93 6.94
N LEU A 194 -10.64 5.21 6.99
CA LEU A 194 -9.64 4.15 7.19
C LEU A 194 -9.78 3.48 8.57
N GLU A 195 -10.07 4.24 9.63
CA GLU A 195 -10.35 3.70 10.97
C GLU A 195 -11.53 2.73 10.97
N SER A 196 -12.59 3.07 10.22
CA SER A 196 -13.79 2.24 10.11
C SER A 196 -13.57 1.02 9.20
N LEU A 197 -12.79 1.16 8.11
CA LEU A 197 -12.37 0.06 7.24
C LEU A 197 -11.49 -0.96 7.96
N ALA A 198 -10.62 -0.51 8.88
CA ALA A 198 -9.76 -1.35 9.72
C ALA A 198 -10.52 -2.28 10.70
N THR A 199 -11.86 -2.30 10.65
CA THR A 199 -12.67 -3.26 11.40
C THR A 199 -12.71 -4.61 10.69
N ALA A 200 -12.49 -5.70 11.44
CA ALA A 200 -12.29 -7.04 10.88
C ALA A 200 -13.41 -7.51 9.93
N LYS A 201 -14.67 -7.18 10.25
CA LYS A 201 -15.82 -7.60 9.42
C LYS A 201 -15.88 -6.91 8.05
N THR A 202 -15.30 -5.71 7.89
CA THR A 202 -15.27 -5.00 6.60
C THR A 202 -14.15 -5.54 5.69
N CYS A 203 -13.08 -6.07 6.29
CA CYS A 203 -11.98 -6.70 5.58
C CYS A 203 -12.44 -7.94 4.78
N LEU A 204 -13.38 -8.72 5.33
CA LEU A 204 -14.02 -9.86 4.65
C LEU A 204 -14.67 -9.46 3.32
N LEU A 205 -15.30 -8.28 3.26
CA LEU A 205 -15.95 -7.80 2.04
C LEU A 205 -14.93 -7.42 0.97
N VAL A 206 -13.78 -6.84 1.35
CA VAL A 206 -12.68 -6.53 0.43
C VAL A 206 -12.03 -7.80 -0.11
N ALA A 207 -11.77 -8.77 0.76
CA ALA A 207 -11.07 -10.00 0.42
C ALA A 207 -11.89 -10.90 -0.53
N ASN A 208 -13.21 -10.91 -0.38
CA ASN A 208 -14.10 -11.81 -1.14
C ASN A 208 -14.82 -11.12 -2.32
N LEU A 209 -14.54 -9.84 -2.61
CA LEU A 209 -15.14 -9.14 -3.74
C LEU A 209 -14.59 -9.66 -5.07
N ASP A 210 -15.47 -10.25 -5.88
CA ASP A 210 -15.14 -10.67 -7.24
C ASP A 210 -15.07 -9.46 -8.18
N THR A 211 -13.91 -9.26 -8.80
CA THR A 211 -13.63 -8.16 -9.74
C THR A 211 -13.43 -8.65 -11.17
N THR A 212 -13.60 -9.95 -11.43
CA THR A 212 -13.39 -10.56 -12.75
C THR A 212 -14.27 -9.93 -13.82
N LEU A 213 -15.49 -9.51 -13.46
CA LEU A 213 -16.44 -8.83 -14.34
C LEU A 213 -15.95 -7.46 -14.85
N HIS A 214 -15.05 -6.80 -14.11
CA HIS A 214 -14.50 -5.50 -14.48
C HIS A 214 -13.19 -5.61 -15.28
N GLY A 215 -12.61 -6.82 -15.39
CA GLY A 215 -11.31 -7.02 -16.04
C GLY A 215 -10.16 -6.36 -15.30
N GLU A 216 -10.34 -6.05 -14.01
CA GLU A 216 -9.36 -5.38 -13.17
C GLU A 216 -8.67 -6.35 -12.19
N LYS A 217 -7.64 -5.85 -11.49
CA LYS A 217 -7.03 -6.57 -10.38
C LYS A 217 -8.04 -6.76 -9.25
N ARG A 218 -7.84 -7.81 -8.44
CA ARG A 218 -8.61 -8.02 -7.20
C ARG A 218 -8.66 -6.73 -6.37
N MET A 219 -9.83 -6.43 -5.80
CA MET A 219 -10.03 -5.19 -5.03
C MET A 219 -8.99 -5.03 -3.92
N MET A 220 -8.72 -6.12 -3.19
CA MET A 220 -7.68 -6.17 -2.17
C MET A 220 -6.31 -5.70 -2.66
N VAL A 221 -5.91 -6.12 -3.86
CA VAL A 221 -4.64 -5.72 -4.50
C VAL A 221 -4.65 -4.21 -4.78
N GLN A 222 -5.74 -3.68 -5.34
CA GLN A 222 -5.86 -2.24 -5.63
C GLN A 222 -5.79 -1.37 -4.35
N VAL A 223 -6.44 -1.84 -3.27
CA VAL A 223 -6.38 -1.16 -1.97
C VAL A 223 -4.96 -1.20 -1.40
N PHE A 224 -4.28 -2.34 -1.46
CA PHE A 224 -2.91 -2.47 -0.96
C PHE A 224 -1.92 -1.59 -1.74
N GLU A 225 -2.02 -1.57 -3.08
CA GLU A 225 -1.23 -0.65 -3.92
C GLU A 225 -1.48 0.80 -3.53
N THR A 226 -2.74 1.17 -3.32
CA THR A 226 -3.12 2.53 -2.88
C THR A 226 -2.53 2.87 -1.51
N LEU A 227 -2.52 1.95 -0.56
CA LEU A 227 -1.95 2.18 0.77
C LEU A 227 -0.43 2.27 0.73
N PHE A 228 0.25 1.43 -0.05
CA PHE A 228 1.69 1.55 -0.26
C PHE A 228 2.08 2.86 -0.95
N ASP A 229 1.31 3.32 -1.93
CA ASP A 229 1.55 4.60 -2.62
C ASP A 229 1.25 5.82 -1.74
N LEU A 230 0.31 5.67 -0.80
CA LEU A 230 -0.06 6.72 0.14
C LEU A 230 1.06 6.99 1.15
N ILE A 231 1.86 5.99 1.54
CA ILE A 231 2.79 6.13 2.66
C ILE A 231 3.88 7.17 2.36
N ASP A 232 4.06 8.12 3.28
CA ASP A 232 5.11 9.13 3.24
C ASP A 232 5.56 9.48 4.66
N HIS A 233 6.75 10.05 4.79
CA HIS A 233 7.37 10.47 6.06
C HIS A 233 6.58 11.54 6.85
N LYS A 234 5.49 12.07 6.28
CA LYS A 234 4.65 13.12 6.88
C LYS A 234 3.45 12.57 7.63
N HIS A 235 3.17 11.28 7.50
CA HIS A 235 2.00 10.67 8.11
C HIS A 235 2.19 10.46 9.60
N SER A 236 1.08 10.48 10.32
CA SER A 236 1.10 10.20 11.75
C SER A 236 1.35 8.71 12.01
N VAL A 237 2.00 8.40 13.13
CA VAL A 237 2.17 7.02 13.60
C VAL A 237 0.81 6.29 13.72
N LYS A 238 -0.27 7.02 14.06
CA LYS A 238 -1.62 6.45 14.11
C LYS A 238 -2.07 5.94 12.74
N LEU A 239 -1.84 6.71 11.68
CA LEU A 239 -2.18 6.31 10.30
C LEU A 239 -1.41 5.06 9.88
N GLU A 240 -0.11 5.01 10.14
CA GLU A 240 0.73 3.84 9.87
C GLU A 240 0.17 2.58 10.56
N HIS A 241 -0.18 2.66 11.85
CA HIS A 241 -0.76 1.52 12.58
C HIS A 241 -2.11 1.08 12.01
N LEU A 242 -2.96 2.02 11.60
CA LEU A 242 -4.26 1.69 11.00
C LEU A 242 -4.09 0.97 9.67
N MET A 243 -3.14 1.40 8.83
CA MET A 243 -2.83 0.76 7.56
C MET A 243 -2.33 -0.67 7.78
N ILE A 244 -1.38 -0.86 8.72
CA ILE A 244 -0.84 -2.18 9.06
C ILE A 244 -1.96 -3.10 9.55
N ASN A 245 -2.76 -2.65 10.52
CA ASN A 245 -3.83 -3.48 11.08
C ASN A 245 -4.86 -3.85 10.02
N PHE A 246 -5.29 -2.89 9.20
CA PHE A 246 -6.22 -3.17 8.10
C PHE A 246 -5.66 -4.21 7.13
N MET A 247 -4.42 -4.04 6.65
CA MET A 247 -3.79 -4.95 5.68
C MET A 247 -3.55 -6.34 6.27
N VAL A 248 -3.12 -6.42 7.54
CA VAL A 248 -2.96 -7.68 8.26
C VAL A 248 -4.29 -8.42 8.37
N THR A 249 -5.34 -7.74 8.86
CA THR A 249 -6.66 -8.36 9.01
C THR A 249 -7.26 -8.76 7.66
N CYS A 250 -7.04 -7.99 6.60
CA CYS A 250 -7.40 -8.39 5.24
C CYS A 250 -6.75 -9.72 4.84
N ILE A 251 -5.45 -9.92 5.10
CA ILE A 251 -4.76 -11.20 4.78
C ILE A 251 -5.29 -12.33 5.68
N GLU A 252 -5.49 -12.08 6.97
CA GLU A 252 -6.01 -13.05 7.94
C GLU A 252 -7.41 -13.59 7.59
N GLU A 253 -8.26 -12.71 7.06
CA GLU A 253 -9.64 -13.03 6.67
C GLU A 253 -9.74 -13.51 5.20
N SER A 254 -8.63 -13.58 4.46
CA SER A 254 -8.62 -14.06 3.07
C SER A 254 -8.54 -15.58 3.00
N ASN A 255 -9.31 -16.17 2.07
CA ASN A 255 -9.27 -17.61 1.80
C ASN A 255 -8.02 -18.02 1.02
N ASP A 256 -7.53 -17.14 0.14
CA ASP A 256 -6.35 -17.36 -0.69
C ASP A 256 -5.54 -16.07 -0.84
N VAL A 257 -4.24 -16.22 -1.10
CA VAL A 257 -3.33 -15.11 -1.41
C VAL A 257 -2.77 -15.38 -2.81
N ASP A 258 -3.14 -14.53 -3.77
CA ASP A 258 -2.70 -14.67 -5.14
C ASP A 258 -1.32 -14.02 -5.39
N ILE A 259 -0.75 -14.32 -6.56
CA ILE A 259 0.57 -13.82 -6.95
C ILE A 259 0.60 -12.30 -7.02
N SER A 260 -0.47 -11.66 -7.48
CA SER A 260 -0.54 -10.20 -7.57
C SER A 260 -0.44 -9.55 -6.20
N LEU A 261 -1.07 -10.11 -5.16
CA LEU A 261 -0.93 -9.63 -3.79
C LEU A 261 0.50 -9.83 -3.27
N LEU A 262 1.12 -10.98 -3.54
CA LEU A 262 2.53 -11.22 -3.18
C LEU A 262 3.48 -10.21 -3.83
N GLU A 263 3.28 -9.91 -5.11
CA GLU A 263 4.06 -8.91 -5.86
C GLU A 263 3.94 -7.52 -5.23
N VAL A 264 2.73 -7.12 -4.81
CA VAL A 264 2.51 -5.86 -4.09
C VAL A 264 3.25 -5.82 -2.75
N LEU A 265 3.25 -6.93 -2.00
CA LEU A 265 3.96 -7.02 -0.72
C LEU A 265 5.49 -6.97 -0.86
N ILE A 266 6.06 -7.51 -1.96
CA ILE A 266 7.52 -7.54 -2.16
C ILE A 266 8.07 -6.33 -2.94
N GLN A 267 7.20 -5.58 -3.62
CA GLN A 267 7.58 -4.41 -4.42
C GLN A 267 8.44 -3.38 -3.67
N PRO A 268 8.21 -3.08 -2.37
CA PRO A 268 9.07 -2.19 -1.60
C PRO A 268 10.54 -2.66 -1.53
N PHE A 269 10.78 -3.98 -1.49
CA PHE A 269 12.13 -4.55 -1.42
C PHE A 269 12.87 -4.44 -2.76
N VAL A 270 12.16 -4.57 -3.89
CA VAL A 270 12.75 -4.40 -5.24
C VAL A 270 13.33 -2.99 -5.42
N SER A 271 12.62 -1.98 -4.90
CA SER A 271 12.95 -0.57 -5.11
C SER A 271 14.15 -0.08 -4.28
N THR A 272 14.54 -0.85 -3.26
CA THR A 272 15.63 -0.51 -2.33
C THR A 272 17.01 -0.62 -2.99
N ASP A 273 17.17 -1.50 -3.99
CA ASP A 273 18.46 -1.71 -4.68
C ASP A 273 18.73 -0.73 -5.85
N VAL A 274 17.70 -0.04 -6.37
CA VAL A 274 17.81 0.68 -7.66
C VAL A 274 17.77 2.21 -7.53
N ARG A 275 17.28 2.79 -6.42
CA ARG A 275 16.99 4.23 -6.33
C ARG A 275 17.81 4.96 -5.26
N SER A 276 19.04 5.33 -5.62
CA SER A 276 19.87 6.24 -4.82
C SER A 276 19.38 7.70 -4.87
N ALA A 277 19.33 8.31 -3.68
CA ALA A 277 19.52 9.74 -3.36
C ALA A 277 18.33 10.71 -3.17
N THR A 278 17.09 10.48 -3.65
CA THR A 278 16.01 11.48 -3.43
C THR A 278 14.77 11.01 -2.67
N ASN A 279 14.49 9.70 -2.61
CA ASN A 279 13.28 9.12 -1.99
C ASN A 279 13.59 8.11 -0.86
N ASP A 280 14.77 8.22 -0.26
CA ASP A 280 15.28 7.26 0.75
C ASP A 280 14.31 7.10 1.94
N THR A 281 13.66 8.18 2.38
CA THR A 281 12.69 8.11 3.47
C THR A 281 11.43 7.35 3.09
N THR A 282 10.78 7.69 1.98
CA THR A 282 9.54 7.03 1.53
C THR A 282 9.74 5.53 1.30
N ILE A 283 10.85 5.15 0.66
CA ILE A 283 11.20 3.74 0.44
C ILE A 283 11.37 3.01 1.79
N LYS A 284 12.08 3.62 2.76
CA LYS A 284 12.23 3.05 4.11
C LYS A 284 10.87 2.83 4.81
N PHE A 285 9.93 3.76 4.66
CA PHE A 285 8.59 3.59 5.25
C PHE A 285 7.80 2.48 4.56
N SER A 286 7.79 2.42 3.22
CA SER A 286 7.11 1.33 2.50
C SER A 286 7.72 -0.04 2.83
N THR A 287 9.05 -0.11 2.96
CA THR A 287 9.77 -1.33 3.33
C THR A 287 9.40 -1.75 4.75
N ARG A 288 9.42 -0.82 5.72
CA ARG A 288 9.02 -1.10 7.11
C ARG A 288 7.56 -1.56 7.22
N LEU A 289 6.66 -0.93 6.46
CA LEU A 289 5.26 -1.32 6.41
C LEU A 289 5.12 -2.78 5.92
N ALA A 290 5.81 -3.12 4.82
CA ALA A 290 5.82 -4.47 4.28
C ALA A 290 6.44 -5.48 5.26
N GLU A 291 7.54 -5.12 5.93
CA GLU A 291 8.18 -5.97 6.96
C GLU A 291 7.20 -6.31 8.08
N GLU A 292 6.47 -5.32 8.60
CA GLU A 292 5.51 -5.54 9.68
C GLU A 292 4.32 -6.40 9.24
N ILE A 293 3.77 -6.13 8.04
CA ILE A 293 2.65 -6.90 7.49
C ILE A 293 3.07 -8.37 7.28
N ILE A 294 4.21 -8.59 6.61
CA ILE A 294 4.72 -9.93 6.31
C ILE A 294 5.07 -10.68 7.59
N GLY A 295 5.68 -10.01 8.57
CA GLY A 295 6.02 -10.61 9.86
C GLY A 295 4.77 -11.10 10.61
N ARG A 296 3.73 -10.26 10.69
CA ARG A 296 2.48 -10.59 11.41
C ARG A 296 1.64 -11.66 10.71
N THR A 297 1.72 -11.75 9.38
CA THR A 297 0.92 -12.69 8.57
C THR A 297 1.74 -13.86 8.02
N SER A 298 2.91 -14.12 8.61
CA SER A 298 3.89 -15.06 8.09
C SER A 298 3.39 -16.49 7.98
N GLU A 299 2.52 -16.94 8.90
CA GLU A 299 1.94 -18.29 8.85
C GLU A 299 1.08 -18.51 7.59
N ILE A 300 0.33 -17.48 7.18
CA ILE A 300 -0.54 -17.50 6.00
C ILE A 300 0.30 -17.35 4.72
N LEU A 301 1.30 -16.46 4.76
CA LEU A 301 2.14 -16.13 3.61
C LEU A 301 3.23 -17.18 3.32
N GLN A 302 3.52 -18.10 4.25
CA GLN A 302 4.59 -19.09 4.10
C GLN A 302 4.43 -19.95 2.85
N SER A 303 3.26 -20.55 2.64
CA SER A 303 3.00 -21.43 1.50
C SER A 303 2.94 -20.66 0.17
N PRO A 304 2.20 -19.54 0.05
CA PRO A 304 2.21 -18.71 -1.16
C PRO A 304 3.61 -18.22 -1.57
N PHE A 305 4.41 -17.68 -0.64
CA PHE A 305 5.78 -17.25 -0.96
C PHE A 305 6.67 -18.42 -1.34
N SER A 306 6.56 -19.54 -0.63
CA SER A 306 7.29 -20.77 -0.95
C SER A 306 7.04 -21.22 -2.39
N GLN A 307 5.77 -21.26 -2.80
CA GLN A 307 5.39 -21.63 -4.16
C GLN A 307 5.89 -20.61 -5.19
N TYR A 308 5.71 -19.32 -4.91
CA TYR A 308 6.17 -18.24 -5.79
C TYR A 308 7.69 -18.31 -6.03
N PHE A 309 8.51 -18.32 -4.98
CA PHE A 309 9.96 -18.31 -5.13
C PHE A 309 10.50 -19.61 -5.71
N ASN A 310 9.94 -20.77 -5.36
CA ASN A 310 10.37 -22.02 -5.98
C ASN A 310 10.10 -22.05 -7.49
N ASN A 311 8.98 -21.49 -7.95
CA ASN A 311 8.71 -21.36 -9.38
C ASN A 311 9.72 -20.42 -10.06
N VAL A 312 9.93 -19.22 -9.49
CA VAL A 312 10.84 -18.21 -10.05
C VAL A 312 12.31 -18.67 -10.03
N LEU A 313 12.73 -19.44 -9.03
CA LEU A 313 14.10 -19.98 -8.93
C LEU A 313 14.39 -21.10 -9.93
N VAL A 314 13.35 -21.75 -10.48
CA VAL A 314 13.49 -22.76 -11.54
C VAL A 314 13.62 -22.10 -12.92
N GLU A 315 13.08 -20.89 -13.09
CA GLU A 315 13.24 -20.11 -14.33
C GLU A 315 14.70 -19.71 -14.54
N THR A 316 15.21 -19.93 -15.76
CA THR A 316 16.58 -19.62 -16.14
C THR A 316 16.60 -18.60 -17.29
N PRO A 317 17.28 -17.44 -17.14
CA PRO A 317 18.00 -16.99 -15.94
C PRO A 317 17.08 -16.45 -14.85
N THR A 318 17.36 -16.78 -13.59
CA THR A 318 16.67 -16.20 -12.43
C THR A 318 17.00 -14.70 -12.33
N PRO A 319 16.01 -13.81 -12.17
CA PRO A 319 16.25 -12.38 -12.00
C PRO A 319 17.09 -12.07 -10.75
N SER A 320 18.08 -11.20 -10.85
CA SER A 320 19.03 -10.93 -9.76
C SER A 320 18.38 -10.36 -8.49
N HIS A 321 17.33 -9.55 -8.63
CA HIS A 321 16.59 -8.96 -7.52
C HIS A 321 15.89 -10.01 -6.63
N VAL A 322 15.58 -11.19 -7.17
CA VAL A 322 14.92 -12.28 -6.43
C VAL A 322 15.77 -12.71 -5.24
N TYR A 323 17.09 -12.84 -5.43
CA TYR A 323 18.01 -13.20 -4.34
C TYR A 323 18.05 -12.12 -3.25
N ALA A 324 18.00 -10.85 -3.63
CA ALA A 324 17.97 -9.74 -2.67
C ALA A 324 16.67 -9.73 -1.86
N ILE A 325 15.51 -9.98 -2.49
CA ILE A 325 14.23 -10.10 -1.80
C ILE A 325 14.24 -11.28 -0.83
N ILE A 326 14.70 -12.45 -1.26
CA ILE A 326 14.81 -13.63 -0.38
C ILE A 326 15.71 -13.32 0.82
N ALA A 327 16.82 -12.61 0.63
CA ALA A 327 17.67 -12.19 1.75
C ALA A 327 16.93 -11.29 2.76
N HIS A 328 16.09 -10.36 2.28
CA HIS A 328 15.28 -9.50 3.14
C HIS A 328 14.19 -10.29 3.88
N LEU A 329 13.45 -11.14 3.16
CA LEU A 329 12.41 -11.99 3.77
C LEU A 329 12.98 -12.92 4.84
N TYR A 330 14.19 -13.46 4.65
CA TYR A 330 14.85 -14.28 5.66
C TYR A 330 15.12 -13.50 6.95
N LYS A 331 15.48 -12.22 6.85
CA LYS A 331 15.70 -11.35 8.03
C LYS A 331 14.40 -11.05 8.77
N ILE A 332 13.28 -10.91 8.04
CA ILE A 332 11.96 -10.65 8.63
C ILE A 332 11.49 -11.91 9.35
N THR A 333 11.40 -13.03 8.64
CA THR A 333 10.88 -14.28 9.17
C THR A 333 11.47 -15.48 8.42
N PRO A 334 12.50 -16.15 8.96
CA PRO A 334 13.16 -17.29 8.31
C PRO A 334 12.24 -18.44 7.91
N SER A 335 11.15 -18.67 8.66
CA SER A 335 10.21 -19.76 8.39
C SER A 335 9.48 -19.61 7.05
N LEU A 336 9.35 -18.38 6.52
CA LEU A 336 8.79 -18.11 5.19
C LEU A 336 9.55 -18.80 4.06
N LEU A 337 10.85 -19.05 4.27
CA LEU A 337 11.78 -19.50 3.23
C LEU A 337 12.31 -20.92 3.46
N HIS A 338 11.79 -21.64 4.46
CA HIS A 338 12.24 -22.99 4.80
C HIS A 338 12.21 -23.94 3.58
N SER A 339 11.16 -23.87 2.76
CA SER A 339 11.05 -24.70 1.55
C SER A 339 11.87 -24.16 0.35
N VAL A 340 12.32 -22.91 0.41
CA VAL A 340 13.02 -22.21 -0.67
C VAL A 340 14.54 -22.44 -0.57
N LEU A 341 15.09 -22.54 0.64
CA LEU A 341 16.51 -22.77 0.86
C LEU A 341 17.06 -24.04 0.19
N PRO A 342 16.37 -25.21 0.23
CA PRO A 342 16.81 -26.39 -0.52
C PRO A 342 16.93 -26.14 -2.02
N THR A 343 16.00 -25.41 -2.62
CA THR A 343 16.04 -25.04 -4.05
C THR A 343 17.24 -24.16 -4.37
N ILE A 344 17.57 -23.20 -3.51
CA ILE A 344 18.77 -22.37 -3.65
C ILE A 344 20.04 -23.23 -3.51
N CYS A 345 20.04 -24.23 -2.61
CA CYS A 345 21.18 -25.14 -2.47
C CYS A 345 21.45 -25.94 -3.76
N LEU A 346 20.41 -26.33 -4.50
CA LEU A 346 20.58 -26.96 -5.82
C LEU A 346 21.28 -26.03 -6.82
N GLN A 347 21.02 -24.72 -6.74
CA GLN A 347 21.66 -23.72 -7.60
C GLN A 347 23.17 -23.57 -7.36
N LEU A 348 23.70 -24.02 -6.21
CA LEU A 348 25.15 -24.11 -5.99
C LEU A 348 25.85 -25.00 -7.02
N GLN A 349 25.13 -25.95 -7.62
CA GLN A 349 25.67 -26.87 -8.62
C GLN A 349 25.32 -26.46 -10.07
N ALA A 350 24.70 -25.29 -10.27
CA ALA A 350 24.31 -24.84 -11.60
C ALA A 350 25.51 -24.68 -12.54
N GLU A 351 25.35 -24.98 -13.83
CA GLU A 351 26.41 -24.79 -14.83
C GLU A 351 26.79 -23.31 -15.00
N ASN A 352 25.79 -22.42 -14.89
CA ASN A 352 25.98 -20.98 -15.03
C ASN A 352 26.66 -20.38 -13.78
N ILE A 353 27.83 -19.78 -13.99
CA ILE A 353 28.62 -19.12 -12.94
C ILE A 353 27.86 -18.02 -12.20
N THR A 354 27.02 -17.24 -12.89
CA THR A 354 26.23 -16.16 -12.28
C THR A 354 25.18 -16.71 -11.32
N ILE A 355 24.52 -17.83 -11.69
CA ILE A 355 23.55 -18.51 -10.81
C ILE A 355 24.26 -19.01 -9.55
N ARG A 356 25.42 -19.69 -9.71
CA ARG A 356 26.23 -20.13 -8.56
C ARG A 356 26.66 -18.97 -7.67
N SER A 357 27.15 -17.88 -8.27
CA SER A 357 27.60 -16.68 -7.56
C SER A 357 26.48 -16.04 -6.74
N ASN A 358 25.27 -15.94 -7.30
CA ASN A 358 24.11 -15.39 -6.59
C ASN A 358 23.68 -16.29 -5.43
N ALA A 359 23.61 -17.61 -5.65
CA ALA A 359 23.28 -18.59 -4.62
C ALA A 359 24.30 -18.58 -3.46
N ILE A 360 25.60 -18.55 -3.77
CA ILE A 360 26.68 -18.46 -2.77
C ILE A 360 26.58 -17.15 -1.97
N THR A 361 26.32 -16.03 -2.66
CA THR A 361 26.18 -14.73 -1.99
C THR A 361 25.00 -14.74 -1.02
N LEU A 362 23.86 -15.26 -1.46
CA LEU A 362 22.65 -15.34 -0.64
C LEU A 362 22.84 -16.27 0.57
N ILE A 363 23.28 -17.51 0.34
CA ILE A 363 23.49 -18.50 1.41
C ILE A 363 24.55 -18.00 2.40
N GLY A 364 25.66 -17.43 1.90
CA GLY A 364 26.71 -16.88 2.76
C GLY A 364 26.21 -15.76 3.69
N ASN A 365 25.40 -14.85 3.16
CA ASN A 365 24.78 -13.78 3.95
C ASN A 365 23.78 -14.33 4.99
N ILE A 366 22.96 -15.30 4.59
CA ILE A 366 21.98 -15.96 5.48
C ILE A 366 22.70 -16.64 6.65
N LEU A 367 23.71 -17.46 6.37
CA LEU A 367 24.49 -18.17 7.38
C LEU A 367 25.19 -17.21 8.35
N ALA A 368 25.76 -16.11 7.84
CA ALA A 368 26.40 -15.11 8.69
C ALA A 368 25.39 -14.38 9.60
N SER A 369 24.25 -13.97 9.04
CA SER A 369 23.24 -13.17 9.76
C SER A 369 22.24 -13.97 10.61
N SER A 370 22.19 -15.29 10.47
CA SER A 370 21.22 -16.14 11.18
C SER A 370 21.35 -15.96 12.70
N PRO A 371 20.25 -15.86 13.47
CA PRO A 371 20.34 -15.72 14.91
C PRO A 371 20.81 -17.02 15.58
N GLY A 372 21.60 -16.91 16.65
CA GLY A 372 22.05 -18.05 17.46
C GLY A 372 22.94 -19.04 16.72
N ASN A 373 23.02 -20.25 17.26
CA ASN A 373 23.79 -21.36 16.68
C ASN A 373 23.01 -22.04 15.56
N PHE A 374 23.73 -22.69 14.63
CA PHE A 374 23.13 -23.41 13.52
C PHE A 374 22.31 -24.61 14.02
N ASN A 375 21.05 -24.65 13.58
CA ASN A 375 20.23 -25.85 13.71
C ASN A 375 20.68 -26.93 12.70
N SER A 376 20.07 -28.11 12.76
CA SER A 376 20.42 -29.24 11.89
C SER A 376 20.27 -28.93 10.39
N GLU A 377 19.29 -28.11 10.02
CA GLU A 377 19.05 -27.68 8.65
C GLU A 377 20.14 -26.73 8.15
N LEU A 378 20.43 -25.67 8.91
CA LEU A 378 21.48 -24.70 8.57
C LEU A 378 22.86 -25.37 8.54
N LEU A 379 23.13 -26.34 9.41
CA LEU A 379 24.36 -27.14 9.33
C LEU A 379 24.45 -27.96 8.05
N LYS A 380 23.32 -28.49 7.55
CA LYS A 380 23.29 -29.20 6.26
C LYS A 380 23.57 -28.23 5.11
N ILE A 381 22.89 -27.07 5.09
CA ILE A 381 23.11 -26.02 4.10
C ILE A 381 24.56 -25.54 4.11
N PHE A 382 25.14 -25.34 5.29
CA PHE A 382 26.54 -24.94 5.46
C PHE A 382 27.50 -25.98 4.88
N ARG A 383 27.26 -27.28 5.10
CA ARG A 383 28.07 -28.35 4.50
C ARG A 383 27.99 -28.35 2.97
N ASP A 384 26.79 -28.18 2.42
CA ASP A 384 26.57 -28.09 0.97
C ASP A 384 27.28 -26.86 0.40
N PHE A 385 27.21 -25.72 1.10
CA PHE A 385 27.93 -24.49 0.78
C PHE A 385 29.45 -24.71 0.72
N LEU A 386 30.06 -25.35 1.73
CA LEU A 386 31.52 -25.60 1.75
C LEU A 386 32.02 -26.43 0.55
N THR A 387 31.16 -27.22 -0.10
CA THR A 387 31.57 -27.97 -1.30
C THR A 387 32.09 -27.07 -2.42
N ARG A 388 31.64 -25.80 -2.45
CA ARG A 388 32.02 -24.80 -3.47
C ARG A 388 33.43 -24.25 -3.31
N PHE A 389 34.13 -24.52 -2.20
CA PHE A 389 35.57 -24.24 -2.12
C PHE A 389 36.37 -24.94 -3.23
N ARG A 390 35.85 -26.04 -3.78
CA ARG A 390 36.45 -26.84 -4.85
C ARG A 390 35.83 -26.57 -6.23
N ASP A 391 35.14 -25.44 -6.41
CA ASP A 391 34.53 -25.07 -7.71
C ASP A 391 35.58 -24.95 -8.83
N THR A 392 35.16 -25.19 -10.07
CA THR A 392 36.03 -25.12 -11.24
C THR A 392 36.42 -23.68 -11.59
N SER A 393 35.55 -22.70 -11.28
CA SER A 393 35.84 -21.28 -11.47
C SER A 393 36.66 -20.74 -10.29
N LYS A 394 37.70 -19.97 -10.60
CA LYS A 394 38.49 -19.27 -9.58
C LYS A 394 37.70 -18.14 -8.92
N GLU A 395 36.83 -17.47 -9.68
CA GLU A 395 35.96 -16.41 -9.20
C GLU A 395 35.01 -16.93 -8.11
N ILE A 396 34.45 -18.12 -8.28
CA ILE A 396 33.62 -18.77 -7.26
C ILE A 396 34.44 -19.13 -6.02
N ARG A 397 35.66 -19.66 -6.17
CA ARG A 397 36.54 -19.99 -5.04
C ARG A 397 36.95 -18.74 -4.25
N ILE A 398 37.21 -17.62 -4.93
CA ILE A 398 37.45 -16.31 -4.30
C ILE A 398 36.22 -15.87 -3.51
N LEU A 399 35.02 -15.94 -4.11
CA LEU A 399 33.77 -15.57 -3.43
C LEU A 399 33.51 -16.43 -2.19
N MET A 400 33.81 -17.73 -2.25
CA MET A 400 33.71 -18.64 -1.10
C MET A 400 34.60 -18.22 0.05
N ILE A 401 35.85 -17.81 -0.21
CA ILE A 401 36.76 -17.31 0.83
C ILE A 401 36.14 -16.10 1.53
N GLN A 402 35.72 -15.10 0.74
CA GLN A 402 35.12 -13.85 1.27
C GLN A 402 33.87 -14.12 2.11
N LYS A 403 32.96 -14.97 1.60
CA LYS A 403 31.71 -15.29 2.32
C LYS A 403 31.95 -16.17 3.55
N SER A 404 32.92 -17.08 3.52
CA SER A 404 33.25 -17.89 4.69
C SER A 404 33.89 -17.07 5.80
N ILE A 405 34.71 -16.06 5.50
CA ILE A 405 35.27 -15.17 6.53
C ILE A 405 34.15 -14.40 7.23
N LEU A 406 33.18 -13.87 6.48
CA LEU A 406 31.99 -13.23 7.06
C LEU A 406 31.18 -14.18 7.98
N ILE A 407 31.05 -15.46 7.58
CA ILE A 407 30.41 -16.47 8.44
C ILE A 407 31.26 -16.71 9.69
N TRP A 408 32.58 -16.85 9.57
CA TRP A 408 33.48 -17.08 10.69
C TRP A 408 33.41 -15.95 11.72
N GLU A 409 33.41 -14.69 11.26
CA GLU A 409 33.21 -13.51 12.13
C GLU A 409 31.98 -13.64 13.03
N SER A 410 30.89 -14.15 12.47
CA SER A 410 29.59 -14.24 13.16
C SER A 410 29.36 -15.57 13.89
N LYS A 411 30.06 -16.65 13.48
CA LYS A 411 29.76 -18.05 13.86
C LYS A 411 31.03 -18.81 14.21
N GLN A 412 31.49 -18.67 15.44
CA GLN A 412 32.72 -19.33 15.90
C GLN A 412 32.62 -20.86 15.95
N GLU A 413 31.42 -21.43 16.10
CA GLU A 413 31.22 -22.89 16.15
C GLU A 413 31.56 -23.63 14.85
N VAL A 414 31.63 -22.92 13.71
CA VAL A 414 31.99 -23.49 12.40
C VAL A 414 33.41 -23.15 11.94
N SER A 415 34.17 -22.44 12.78
CA SER A 415 35.51 -21.93 12.48
C SER A 415 36.47 -23.01 12.01
N GLU A 416 36.55 -24.15 12.70
CA GLU A 416 37.45 -25.26 12.36
C GLU A 416 37.21 -25.80 10.94
N TRP A 417 35.96 -25.86 10.50
CA TRP A 417 35.62 -26.30 9.14
C TRP A 417 36.05 -25.27 8.09
N ILE A 418 35.91 -23.99 8.40
CA ILE A 418 36.33 -22.90 7.51
C ILE A 418 37.86 -22.85 7.43
N GLU A 419 38.56 -22.91 8.56
CA GLU A 419 40.02 -22.90 8.64
C GLU A 419 40.63 -24.04 7.83
N LYS A 420 40.03 -25.23 7.90
CA LYS A 420 40.45 -26.39 7.11
C LYS A 420 40.35 -26.12 5.61
N GLU A 421 39.25 -25.54 5.14
CA GLU A 421 39.07 -25.23 3.71
C GLU A 421 39.99 -24.08 3.26
N LEU A 422 40.17 -23.04 4.08
CA LEU A 422 41.09 -21.94 3.80
C LEU A 422 42.55 -22.42 3.71
N SER A 423 42.96 -23.32 4.60
CA SER A 423 44.30 -23.95 4.55
C SER A 423 44.53 -24.68 3.23
N LEU A 424 43.51 -25.35 2.70
CA LEU A 424 43.58 -25.99 1.38
C LEU A 424 43.59 -24.99 0.22
N ARG A 425 43.00 -23.80 0.38
CA ARG A 425 43.04 -22.72 -0.62
C ARG A 425 44.30 -21.84 -0.53
N ALA A 426 45.03 -21.86 0.58
CA ALA A 426 46.36 -21.24 0.64
C ALA A 426 47.34 -21.89 -0.36
N CYS A 427 47.10 -23.15 -0.74
CA CYS A 427 47.85 -23.91 -1.74
C CYS A 427 47.12 -24.04 -3.09
N ASP A 428 46.20 -23.13 -3.40
CA ASP A 428 45.41 -23.17 -4.64
C ASP A 428 46.29 -23.03 -5.91
N PRO A 429 45.99 -23.70 -7.05
CA PRO A 429 46.73 -23.51 -8.29
C PRO A 429 46.75 -22.06 -8.79
N GLU A 430 45.65 -21.33 -8.64
CA GLU A 430 45.52 -19.94 -9.09
C GLU A 430 46.08 -19.00 -8.02
N TRP A 431 46.97 -18.09 -8.42
CA TRP A 431 47.67 -17.23 -7.47
C TRP A 431 46.75 -16.18 -6.85
N GLU A 432 45.73 -15.73 -7.58
CA GLU A 432 44.72 -14.79 -7.12
C GLU A 432 43.92 -15.37 -5.94
N VAL A 433 43.60 -16.67 -5.99
CA VAL A 433 42.90 -17.36 -4.88
C VAL A 433 43.80 -17.38 -3.64
N ARG A 434 45.09 -17.75 -3.79
CA ARG A 434 46.06 -17.75 -2.68
C ARG A 434 46.21 -16.35 -2.06
N GLN A 435 46.27 -15.33 -2.91
CA GLN A 435 46.38 -13.94 -2.46
C GLN A 435 45.17 -13.53 -1.61
N VAL A 436 43.95 -13.84 -2.05
CA VAL A 436 42.72 -13.51 -1.32
C VAL A 436 42.68 -14.23 0.03
N VAL A 437 43.10 -15.50 0.11
CA VAL A 437 43.17 -16.21 1.41
C VAL A 437 44.04 -15.44 2.42
N VAL A 438 45.25 -15.04 2.00
CA VAL A 438 46.17 -14.31 2.89
C VAL A 438 45.59 -12.95 3.28
N HIS A 439 45.04 -12.22 2.30
CA HIS A 439 44.44 -10.91 2.52
C HIS A 439 43.30 -10.97 3.55
N GLU A 440 42.30 -11.83 3.31
CA GLU A 440 41.11 -11.91 4.16
C GLU A 440 41.44 -12.42 5.57
N ILE A 441 42.39 -13.36 5.71
CA ILE A 441 42.82 -13.84 7.04
C ILE A 441 43.57 -12.74 7.80
N CYS A 442 44.45 -12.00 7.13
CA CYS A 442 45.17 -10.88 7.75
C CYS A 442 44.20 -9.77 8.20
N ASP A 443 43.24 -9.42 7.36
CA ASP A 443 42.22 -8.42 7.69
C ASP A 443 41.33 -8.89 8.85
N PHE A 444 40.86 -10.14 8.81
CA PHE A 444 40.08 -10.75 9.90
C PHE A 444 40.85 -10.75 11.24
N ALA A 445 42.13 -11.11 11.20
CA ALA A 445 42.99 -11.11 12.39
C ALA A 445 43.23 -9.70 12.94
N ALA A 446 43.45 -8.71 12.07
CA ALA A 446 43.61 -7.31 12.46
C ALA A 446 42.36 -6.77 13.15
N ASN A 447 41.17 -7.01 12.56
CA ASN A 447 39.89 -6.59 13.13
C ASN A 447 39.62 -7.27 14.49
N SER A 448 39.94 -8.56 14.61
CA SER A 448 39.78 -9.32 15.87
C SER A 448 40.68 -8.79 17.00
N LEU A 449 41.88 -8.32 16.67
CA LEU A 449 42.80 -7.72 17.64
C LEU A 449 42.35 -6.33 18.10
N ASP A 450 41.79 -5.52 17.20
CA ASP A 450 41.27 -4.19 17.54
C ASP A 450 39.99 -4.25 18.40
N ILE A 451 39.12 -5.24 18.18
CA ILE A 451 37.96 -5.48 19.06
C ILE A 451 38.41 -5.80 20.48
N LYS A 452 39.42 -6.68 20.65
CA LYS A 452 39.96 -7.01 21.99
C LYS A 452 40.59 -5.79 22.66
N ARG A 453 41.36 -4.98 21.93
CA ARG A 453 41.94 -3.73 22.46
C ARG A 453 40.90 -2.73 22.94
N ASN A 454 39.78 -2.60 22.23
CA ASN A 454 38.69 -1.70 22.64
C ASN A 454 37.93 -2.23 23.86
N HIS A 455 37.81 -3.55 24.01
CA HIS A 455 37.19 -4.17 25.19
C HIS A 455 38.08 -4.03 26.44
N ASP A 456 39.39 -4.26 26.30
CA ASP A 456 40.37 -4.14 27.39
C ASP A 456 40.62 -2.67 27.79
N GLY A 457 40.46 -1.72 26.86
CA GLY A 457 40.58 -0.29 27.12
C GLY A 457 39.47 0.27 28.02
N ILE A 458 38.26 -0.29 27.95
CA ILE A 458 37.13 0.12 28.80
C ILE A 458 37.32 -0.40 30.24
N GLU A 459 37.83 -1.63 30.41
CA GLU A 459 38.14 -2.17 31.74
C GLU A 459 39.34 -1.48 32.44
N SER A 460 40.22 -0.82 31.68
CA SER A 460 41.34 -0.06 32.25
C SER A 460 40.98 1.34 32.76
N SER A 461 39.70 1.73 32.69
CA SER A 461 39.22 3.08 33.04
C SER A 461 38.20 3.13 34.19
N VAL A 462 38.13 2.08 35.03
CA VAL A 462 37.36 2.07 36.29
C VAL A 462 38.28 2.12 37.50
#